data_AF-A0A851DHU2-F1
#
_entry.id   AF-A0A851DHU2-F1
#
_cell.length_a   1.000
_cell.length_b   1.000
_cell.length_c   1.000
_cell.angle_alpha   90.00
_cell.angle_beta   90.00
_cell.angle_gamma   90.00
#
_symmetry.space_group_name_H-M   'P 1'
#
loop_
_entity.id
_entity.type
_entity.pdbx_description
1 polymer ?
#
loop_
_entity_poly.entity_id
_entity_poly.type
_entity_poly.pdbx_seq_one_letter_code
_entity_poly.pdbx_strand_id
1 'polypeptide(L)'
;RNYITFLFALSIFNFMIPGFIMLTAYQSIHQKFKKSGHYKFNTGLPLKTLAICWGPYCLLSFYAAVENVMFISPKYRMIPAVIAKTVPTVDAFVYALGNENYRGGIWQFLTGQKIEKAEVDNKTK
;
A
#
# COMPACT_ATOMS: atom_id res chain seq x y z
N ARG A 1 24.02 -16.17 14.13
CA ARG A 1 22.57 -15.82 14.07
C ARG A 1 22.03 -16.32 12.74
N ASN A 2 21.13 -17.32 12.73
CA ASN A 2 20.59 -17.89 11.49
C ASN A 2 19.79 -16.83 10.72
N TYR A 3 20.31 -16.37 9.58
CA TYR A 3 19.66 -15.42 8.68
C TYR A 3 18.23 -15.85 8.32
N ILE A 4 18.03 -17.16 8.13
CA ILE A 4 16.73 -17.77 7.83
C ILE A 4 15.71 -17.52 8.94
N THR A 5 16.07 -17.78 10.22
CA THR A 5 15.16 -17.54 11.36
C THR A 5 14.77 -16.07 11.47
N PHE A 6 15.72 -15.15 11.21
CA PHE A 6 15.44 -13.71 11.18
C PHE A 6 14.48 -13.35 10.03
N LEU A 7 14.71 -13.88 8.82
CA LEU A 7 13.86 -13.61 7.65
C LEU A 7 12.43 -14.12 7.87
N PHE A 8 12.25 -15.29 8.50
CA PHE A 8 10.93 -15.82 8.83
C PHE A 8 10.19 -14.92 9.82
N ALA A 9 10.83 -14.54 10.93
CA ALA A 9 10.23 -13.62 11.89
C ALA A 9 9.84 -12.29 11.23
N LEU A 10 10.76 -11.71 10.45
CA LEU A 10 10.50 -10.45 9.74
C LEU A 10 9.31 -10.57 8.77
N SER A 11 9.26 -11.64 7.97
CA SER A 11 8.19 -11.88 7.00
C SER A 11 6.82 -12.06 7.66
N ILE A 12 6.76 -12.79 8.77
CA ILE A 12 5.50 -13.03 9.48
C ILE A 12 4.97 -11.73 10.10
N PHE A 13 5.80 -11.06 10.91
CA PHE A 13 5.35 -9.92 11.71
C PHE A 13 5.23 -8.62 10.90
N ASN A 14 6.04 -8.41 9.86
CA ASN A 14 6.02 -7.17 9.10
C ASN A 14 5.26 -7.27 7.78
N PHE A 15 4.96 -8.48 7.29
CA PHE A 15 4.28 -8.63 6.00
C PHE A 15 3.00 -9.45 6.10
N MET A 16 3.05 -10.68 6.63
CA MET A 16 1.89 -11.57 6.67
C MET A 16 0.77 -11.05 7.59
N ILE A 17 1.10 -10.70 8.83
CA ILE A 17 0.12 -10.20 9.80
C ILE A 17 -0.48 -8.86 9.33
N PRO A 18 0.31 -7.82 8.99
CA PRO A 18 -0.24 -6.56 8.47
C PRO A 18 -1.01 -6.74 7.17
N GLY A 19 -0.54 -7.59 6.26
CA GLY A 19 -1.23 -7.91 5.01
C GLY A 19 -2.59 -8.57 5.24
N PHE A 20 -2.69 -9.49 6.20
CA PHE A 20 -3.96 -10.13 6.57
C PHE A 20 -4.95 -9.14 7.20
N ILE A 21 -4.47 -8.29 8.12
CA ILE A 21 -5.28 -7.22 8.72
C ILE A 21 -5.80 -6.30 7.61
N MET A 22 -4.93 -5.88 6.69
CA MET A 22 -5.30 -5.01 5.59
C MET A 22 -6.33 -5.66 4.66
N LEU A 23 -6.14 -6.94 4.33
CA LEU A 23 -7.06 -7.70 3.48
C LEU A 23 -8.46 -7.76 4.08
N THR A 24 -8.55 -8.22 5.33
CA THR A 24 -9.82 -8.38 6.02
C THR A 24 -10.52 -7.04 6.23
N ALA A 25 -9.79 -6.00 6.66
CA ALA A 25 -10.34 -4.65 6.83
C ALA A 25 -10.93 -4.09 5.53
N TYR A 26 -10.18 -4.13 4.42
CA TYR A 26 -10.68 -3.59 3.15
C TYR A 26 -11.80 -4.43 2.53
N GLN A 27 -11.83 -5.75 2.78
CA GLN A 27 -12.96 -6.60 2.41
C GLN A 27 -14.22 -6.22 3.20
N SER A 28 -14.11 -6.00 4.52
CA SER A 28 -15.25 -5.55 5.34
C SER A 28 -15.77 -4.19 4.91
N ILE A 29 -14.88 -3.24 4.58
CA ILE A 29 -15.27 -1.93 4.04
C ILE A 29 -15.97 -2.10 2.69
N HIS A 30 -15.44 -2.93 1.80
CA HIS A 30 -16.06 -3.19 0.50
C HIS A 30 -17.47 -3.77 0.64
N GLN A 31 -17.65 -4.74 1.56
CA GLN A 31 -18.97 -5.30 1.86
C GLN A 31 -19.93 -4.24 2.42
N LYS A 32 -19.44 -3.34 3.28
CA LYS A 32 -20.23 -2.21 3.79
C LYS A 32 -20.64 -1.25 2.66
N PHE A 33 -19.73 -0.91 1.74
CA PHE A 33 -20.06 -0.08 0.57
C PHE A 33 -21.05 -0.78 -0.35
N LYS A 34 -20.91 -2.09 -0.57
CA LYS A 34 -21.87 -2.86 -1.36
C LYS A 34 -23.27 -2.85 -0.77
N LYS A 35 -23.40 -2.94 0.57
CA LYS A 35 -24.69 -2.89 1.27
C LYS A 35 -25.30 -1.49 1.31
N SER A 36 -24.47 -0.45 1.46
CA SER A 36 -24.93 0.95 1.57
C SER A 36 -25.06 1.68 0.24
N GLY A 37 -24.47 1.16 -0.84
CA GLY A 37 -24.41 1.82 -2.16
C GLY A 37 -23.40 2.98 -2.25
N HIS A 38 -22.81 3.41 -1.14
CA HIS A 38 -21.92 4.57 -1.07
C HIS A 38 -20.44 4.19 -1.19
N TYR A 39 -19.94 4.07 -2.42
CA TYR A 39 -18.52 3.82 -2.68
C TYR A 39 -17.71 5.10 -2.51
N LYS A 40 -17.00 5.26 -1.38
CA LYS A 40 -16.15 6.43 -1.12
C LYS A 40 -14.76 6.34 -1.72
N PHE A 41 -14.19 5.15 -1.85
CA PHE A 41 -12.86 4.92 -2.44
C PHE A 41 -12.66 3.47 -2.89
N ASN A 42 -11.61 3.22 -3.67
CA ASN A 42 -11.26 1.87 -4.14
C ASN A 42 -10.56 1.06 -3.05
N THR A 43 -11.30 0.16 -2.40
CA THR A 43 -10.81 -0.70 -1.32
C THR A 43 -9.75 -1.72 -1.76
N GLY A 44 -9.66 -2.03 -3.06
CA GLY A 44 -8.65 -2.97 -3.58
C GLY A 44 -7.30 -2.31 -3.88
N LEU A 45 -7.24 -0.98 -4.00
CA LEU A 45 -6.03 -0.25 -4.39
C LEU A 45 -4.87 -0.44 -3.39
N PRO A 46 -5.09 -0.39 -2.05
CA PRO A 46 -4.04 -0.63 -1.06
C PRO A 46 -3.36 -2.00 -1.18
N LEU A 47 -4.14 -3.07 -1.33
CA LEU A 47 -3.63 -4.44 -1.50
C LEU A 47 -2.86 -4.62 -2.80
N LYS A 48 -3.38 -4.07 -3.91
CA LYS A 48 -2.70 -4.10 -5.21
C LYS A 48 -1.37 -3.34 -5.16
N THR A 49 -1.36 -2.18 -4.52
CA THR A 49 -0.16 -1.35 -4.34
C THR A 49 0.91 -2.10 -3.54
N LEU A 50 0.53 -2.70 -2.40
CA LEU A 50 1.42 -3.52 -1.60
C LEU A 50 2.00 -4.69 -2.42
N ALA A 51 1.15 -5.43 -3.14
CA ALA A 51 1.57 -6.58 -3.93
C ALA A 51 2.52 -6.20 -5.07
N ILE A 52 2.25 -5.10 -5.80
CA ILE A 52 3.10 -4.64 -6.89
C ILE A 52 4.44 -4.12 -6.36
N CYS A 53 4.42 -3.33 -5.29
CA CYS A 53 5.63 -2.65 -4.85
C CYS A 53 6.55 -3.52 -3.99
N TRP A 54 5.98 -4.43 -3.18
CA TRP A 54 6.74 -5.29 -2.27
C TRP A 54 6.79 -6.75 -2.72
N GLY A 55 5.82 -7.23 -3.50
CA GLY A 55 5.74 -8.63 -3.93
C GLY A 55 7.01 -9.14 -4.63
N PRO A 56 7.55 -8.44 -5.64
CA PRO A 56 8.79 -8.84 -6.30
C PRO A 56 9.98 -8.92 -5.32
N TYR A 57 10.04 -8.01 -4.35
CA TYR A 57 11.11 -7.97 -3.36
C TYR A 57 10.99 -9.14 -2.36
N CYS A 58 9.79 -9.40 -1.87
CA CYS A 58 9.49 -10.54 -0.99
C CYS A 58 9.80 -11.87 -1.69
N LEU A 59 9.40 -12.03 -2.96
CA LEU A 59 9.65 -13.24 -3.74
C LEU A 59 11.15 -13.50 -3.92
N LEU A 60 11.91 -12.48 -4.33
CA LEU A 60 13.37 -12.61 -4.48
C LEU A 60 14.05 -12.89 -3.14
N SER A 61 13.62 -12.26 -2.05
CA SER A 61 14.21 -12.44 -0.72
C SER A 61 13.94 -13.84 -0.17
N PHE A 62 12.75 -14.38 -0.40
CA PHE A 62 12.39 -15.74 -0.02
C PHE A 62 13.17 -16.78 -0.84
N TYR A 63 13.27 -16.56 -2.15
CA TYR A 63 14.05 -17.42 -3.04
C TYR A 63 15.54 -17.45 -2.66
N ALA A 64 16.12 -16.30 -2.34
CA ALA A 64 17.50 -16.20 -1.85
C ALA A 64 17.76 -16.90 -0.50
N ALA A 65 16.70 -17.23 0.26
CA ALA A 65 16.82 -17.96 1.51
C ALA A 65 16.92 -19.47 1.33
N VAL A 66 16.43 -19.99 0.19
CA VAL A 66 16.42 -21.43 -0.13
C VAL A 66 17.45 -21.80 -1.19
N GLU A 67 17.73 -20.90 -2.14
CA GLU A 67 18.64 -21.12 -3.26
C GLU A 67 19.64 -19.98 -3.44
N ASN A 68 20.78 -20.32 -4.05
CA ASN A 68 21.81 -19.34 -4.36
C ASN A 68 21.41 -18.48 -5.56
N VAL A 69 21.09 -17.22 -5.33
CA VAL A 69 20.69 -16.25 -6.36
C VAL A 69 21.85 -15.62 -7.15
N MET A 70 23.10 -16.06 -6.94
CA MET A 70 24.28 -15.46 -7.57
C MET A 70 24.35 -15.69 -9.09
N PHE A 71 23.60 -16.66 -9.63
CA PHE A 71 23.43 -16.83 -11.07
C PHE A 71 22.62 -15.69 -11.71
N ILE A 72 21.82 -14.96 -10.93
CA ILE A 72 21.07 -13.79 -11.39
C ILE A 72 22.02 -12.59 -11.41
N SER A 73 22.16 -11.95 -12.58
CA SER A 73 22.98 -10.75 -12.72
C SER A 73 22.58 -9.68 -11.67
N PRO A 74 23.55 -8.99 -11.05
CA PRO A 74 23.27 -7.94 -10.06
C PRO A 74 22.25 -6.91 -10.53
N LYS A 75 22.25 -6.56 -11.82
CA LYS A 75 21.28 -5.62 -12.42
C LYS A 75 19.84 -6.06 -12.21
N TYR A 76 19.53 -7.34 -12.40
CA TYR A 76 18.17 -7.86 -12.22
C TYR A 76 17.79 -8.02 -10.75
N ARG A 77 18.76 -8.35 -9.88
CA ARG A 77 18.53 -8.39 -8.42
C ARG A 77 18.21 -7.01 -7.82
N MET A 78 18.68 -5.94 -8.45
CA MET A 78 18.39 -4.57 -8.01
C MET A 78 16.96 -4.12 -8.34
N ILE A 79 16.34 -4.64 -9.40
CA ILE A 79 15.02 -4.16 -9.87
C ILE A 79 13.96 -4.22 -8.75
N PRO A 80 13.75 -5.36 -8.05
CA PRO A 80 12.78 -5.41 -6.95
C PRO A 80 13.10 -4.44 -5.82
N ALA A 81 14.38 -4.23 -5.52
CA ALA A 81 14.82 -3.31 -4.48
C ALA A 81 14.62 -1.84 -4.86
N VAL A 82 14.64 -1.49 -6.16
CA VAL A 82 14.31 -0.16 -6.65
C VAL A 82 12.81 0.07 -6.61
N ILE A 83 12.00 -0.90 -7.04
CA ILE A 83 10.53 -0.83 -6.96
C ILE A 83 10.08 -0.64 -5.50
N ALA A 84 10.65 -1.39 -4.55
CA ALA A 84 10.32 -1.21 -3.14
C ALA A 84 10.69 0.20 -2.62
N LYS A 85 11.71 0.85 -3.19
CA LYS A 85 12.10 2.23 -2.83
C LYS A 85 11.18 3.30 -3.42
N THR A 86 10.39 2.99 -4.45
CA THR A 86 9.39 3.93 -4.97
C THR A 86 8.11 3.96 -4.12
N VAL A 87 7.97 3.02 -3.17
CA VAL A 87 6.79 2.90 -2.29
C VAL A 87 6.40 4.21 -1.59
N PRO A 88 7.32 4.95 -0.93
CA PRO A 88 6.91 6.16 -0.21
C PRO A 88 6.26 7.21 -1.13
N THR A 89 6.74 7.32 -2.37
CA THR A 89 6.14 8.19 -3.38
C THR A 89 4.77 7.66 -3.80
N VAL A 90 4.65 6.38 -4.12
CA VAL A 90 3.38 5.75 -4.51
C VAL A 90 2.33 5.86 -3.40
N ASP A 91 2.71 5.61 -2.15
CA ASP A 91 1.84 5.71 -0.98
C ASP A 91 1.35 7.14 -0.74
N ALA A 92 2.18 8.16 -0.99
CA ALA A 92 1.76 9.55 -0.93
C ALA A 92 0.66 9.86 -1.96
N PHE A 93 0.77 9.31 -3.18
CA PHE A 93 -0.27 9.45 -4.19
C PHE A 93 -1.55 8.67 -3.82
N VAL A 94 -1.41 7.44 -3.35
CA VAL A 94 -2.54 6.54 -3.05
C VAL A 94 -3.31 7.00 -1.82
N TYR A 95 -2.64 7.33 -0.72
CA TYR A 95 -3.29 7.59 0.56
C TYR A 95 -3.51 9.08 0.85
N ALA A 96 -2.60 9.96 0.44
CA ALA A 96 -2.73 11.39 0.72
C ALA A 96 -3.48 12.09 -0.41
N LEU A 97 -2.99 11.98 -1.65
CA LEU A 97 -3.61 12.63 -2.81
C LEU A 97 -4.88 11.94 -3.31
N GLY A 98 -5.21 10.73 -2.82
CA GLY A 98 -6.52 10.11 -3.04
C GLY A 98 -7.66 10.79 -2.28
N ASN A 99 -7.36 11.61 -1.27
CA ASN A 99 -8.36 12.28 -0.45
C ASN A 99 -8.64 13.69 -1.00
N GLU A 100 -9.89 13.94 -1.40
CA GLU A 100 -10.33 15.23 -1.95
C GLU A 100 -10.10 16.40 -0.99
N ASN A 101 -10.32 16.20 0.31
CA ASN A 101 -10.07 17.23 1.32
C ASN A 101 -8.58 17.57 1.42
N TYR A 102 -7.72 16.56 1.35
CA TYR A 102 -6.27 16.76 1.41
C TYR A 102 -5.75 17.47 0.17
N ARG A 103 -6.22 17.07 -1.02
CA ARG A 103 -5.95 17.78 -2.28
C ARG A 103 -6.46 19.21 -2.27
N GLY A 104 -7.66 19.44 -1.76
CA GLY A 104 -8.22 20.78 -1.59
C GLY A 104 -7.35 21.65 -0.70
N GLY A 105 -6.85 21.11 0.41
CA GLY A 105 -5.90 21.80 1.29
C GLY A 105 -4.60 22.19 0.58
N ILE A 106 -4.00 21.29 -0.20
CA ILE A 106 -2.80 21.60 -1.01
C ILE A 106 -3.11 22.69 -2.04
N TRP A 107 -4.24 22.60 -2.74
CA TRP A 107 -4.64 23.60 -3.73
C TRP A 107 -4.85 24.98 -3.10
N GLN A 108 -5.54 25.04 -1.97
CA GLN A 108 -5.74 26.27 -1.20
C GLN A 108 -4.41 26.86 -0.72
N PHE A 109 -3.48 26.01 -0.25
CA PHE A 109 -2.15 26.45 0.17
C PHE A 109 -1.35 27.07 -0.99
N LEU A 110 -1.40 26.45 -2.17
CA LEU A 110 -0.64 26.90 -3.34
C LEU A 110 -1.26 28.12 -4.05
N THR A 111 -2.58 28.24 -4.05
CA THR A 111 -3.31 29.25 -4.83
C THR A 111 -3.90 30.38 -3.98
N GLY A 112 -3.99 30.20 -2.67
CA GLY A 112 -4.68 31.13 -1.77
C GLY A 112 -6.21 31.15 -1.93
N GLN A 113 -6.78 30.37 -2.86
CA GLN A 113 -8.22 30.30 -3.05
C GLN A 113 -8.87 29.55 -1.89
N LYS A 114 -9.85 30.17 -1.23
CA LYS A 114 -10.67 29.49 -0.23
C LYS A 114 -11.58 28.50 -0.94
N ILE A 115 -11.31 27.20 -0.76
CA ILE A 115 -12.18 26.14 -1.24
C ILE A 115 -13.20 25.88 -0.13
N GLU A 116 -14.49 25.94 -0.45
CA GLU A 116 -15.53 25.50 0.48
C GLU A 116 -15.30 24.02 0.82
N LYS A 117 -15.33 23.69 2.11
CA LYS A 117 -15.20 22.29 2.53
C LYS A 117 -16.29 21.49 1.85
N ALA A 118 -15.92 20.43 1.14
CA ALA A 118 -16.88 19.46 0.63
C ALA A 118 -17.77 19.03 1.81
N GLU A 119 -19.09 19.18 1.68
CA GLU A 119 -20.04 18.76 2.70
C GLU A 119 -19.73 17.30 3.07
N VAL A 120 -19.32 17.09 4.31
CA VAL A 120 -19.23 15.75 4.87
C VAL A 120 -20.68 15.28 4.93
N ASP A 121 -21.09 14.44 3.98
CA ASP A 121 -22.44 13.88 3.86
C ASP A 121 -22.85 13.23 5.20
N ASN A 122 -23.44 14.05 6.08
CA ASN A 122 -24.14 13.66 7.30
C ASN A 122 -25.54 13.23 6.88
N LYS A 123 -25.65 12.23 6.03
CA LYS A 123 -26.90 11.48 5.86
C LYS A 123 -26.94 10.36 6.89
N THR A 124 -27.10 10.77 8.14
CA THR A 124 -27.71 9.93 9.16
C THR A 124 -29.23 10.04 8.93
N LYS A 125 -29.78 9.10 8.16
CA LYS A 125 -31.20 8.74 8.20
C LYS A 125 -31.31 7.23 8.20
#